data_AF-A0A8H3EXF5-F1
#
_entry.id   AF-A0A8H3EXF5-F1
#
_cell.length_a   1.000
_cell.length_b   1.000
_cell.length_c   1.000
_cell.angle_alpha   90.00
_cell.angle_beta   90.00
_cell.angle_gamma   90.00
#
_symmetry.space_group_name_H-M   'P 1'
#
loop_
_entity.id
_entity.type
_entity.pdbx_description
1 polymer ?
#
loop_
_entity_poly.entity_id
_entity_poly.type
_entity_poly.pdbx_seq_one_letter_code
_entity_poly.pdbx_strand_id
1 'polypeptide(L)'
;MSEPIPESIPTSSDPRSKRPLKRRALTPVTQQASQVDALFAKPDRDIPIPSSTALTKKSNLSAPPEIVANVQGSSAGAGSGEFHVYKASRRREYERVKMMDEEVAREKADEEFEKKRAEMRKKDEEKTGKNRKRRDKKKNKGKDGNGEAENDKQAKNVNGKAKLIRVALPGPKQDEESGDEQPATTAEDVGVFIHDDD
;
A
#
# COMPACT_ATOMS: atom_id res chain seq x y z
N MET A 1 -35.20 -44.33 -18.05
CA MET A 1 -34.19 -43.26 -18.20
C MET A 1 -34.94 -42.03 -18.68
N SER A 2 -35.25 -41.08 -17.79
CA SER A 2 -36.02 -39.89 -18.15
C SER A 2 -35.15 -38.91 -18.93
N GLU A 3 -35.66 -38.47 -20.07
CA GLU A 3 -35.02 -37.52 -20.98
C GLU A 3 -34.78 -36.16 -20.29
N PRO A 4 -33.71 -35.41 -20.64
CA PRO A 4 -33.47 -34.08 -20.13
C PRO A 4 -34.46 -33.09 -20.77
N ILE A 5 -35.64 -32.97 -20.18
CA ILE A 5 -36.66 -31.98 -20.56
C ILE A 5 -36.14 -30.59 -20.12
N PRO A 6 -36.24 -29.53 -20.95
CA PRO A 6 -35.73 -28.19 -20.61
C PRO A 6 -36.32 -27.59 -19.31
N GLU A 7 -37.43 -28.12 -18.83
CA GLU A 7 -38.08 -27.72 -17.58
C GLU A 7 -37.43 -28.31 -16.32
N SER A 8 -36.50 -29.29 -16.46
CA SER A 8 -35.82 -29.92 -15.32
C SER A 8 -34.50 -29.25 -14.94
N ILE A 9 -34.11 -28.17 -15.63
CA ILE A 9 -32.95 -27.37 -15.22
C ILE A 9 -33.38 -26.55 -14.01
N PRO A 10 -32.74 -26.70 -12.83
CA PRO A 10 -33.10 -25.89 -11.68
C PRO A 10 -32.97 -24.42 -12.05
N THR A 11 -33.97 -23.61 -11.69
CA THR A 11 -34.03 -22.17 -12.00
C THR A 11 -32.80 -21.39 -11.50
N SER A 12 -32.00 -21.96 -10.58
CA SER A 12 -30.69 -21.44 -10.16
C SER A 12 -29.60 -21.48 -11.23
N SER A 13 -29.74 -22.33 -12.25
CA SER A 13 -28.76 -22.56 -13.31
C SER A 13 -29.18 -21.94 -14.65
N ASP A 14 -30.35 -21.29 -14.72
CA ASP A 14 -30.83 -20.61 -15.92
C ASP A 14 -30.24 -19.18 -16.02
N PRO A 15 -29.42 -18.87 -17.05
CA PRO A 15 -28.84 -17.55 -17.25
C PRO A 15 -29.87 -16.45 -17.56
N ARG A 16 -31.12 -16.81 -17.89
CA ARG A 16 -32.23 -15.86 -18.10
C ARG A 16 -32.95 -15.51 -16.80
N SER A 17 -32.73 -16.26 -15.73
CA SER A 17 -33.34 -15.99 -14.44
C SER A 17 -32.70 -14.75 -13.81
N LYS A 18 -33.50 -13.72 -13.50
CA LYS A 18 -33.04 -12.53 -12.76
C LYS A 18 -32.99 -12.75 -11.25
N ARG A 19 -32.94 -14.01 -10.80
CA ARG A 19 -32.86 -14.32 -9.37
C ARG A 19 -31.51 -13.84 -8.85
N PRO A 20 -31.46 -13.19 -7.68
CA PRO A 20 -30.18 -12.78 -7.09
C PRO A 20 -29.39 -14.05 -6.75
N LEU A 21 -28.35 -14.33 -7.53
CA LEU A 21 -27.39 -15.39 -7.21
C LEU A 21 -26.58 -14.96 -5.99
N LYS A 22 -26.25 -15.94 -5.13
CA LYS A 22 -25.34 -15.74 -4.00
C LYS A 22 -24.06 -15.09 -4.54
N ARG A 23 -23.78 -13.84 -4.15
CA ARG A 23 -22.63 -13.08 -4.66
C ARG A 23 -21.37 -13.87 -4.40
N ARG A 24 -20.73 -14.36 -5.48
CA ARG A 24 -19.39 -14.91 -5.41
C ARG A 24 -18.44 -13.77 -5.06
N ALA A 25 -17.51 -14.00 -4.12
CA ALA A 25 -16.41 -13.08 -3.93
C ALA A 25 -15.61 -13.03 -5.24
N LEU A 26 -15.59 -11.86 -5.90
CA LEU A 26 -14.85 -11.70 -7.14
C LEU A 26 -13.36 -11.82 -6.85
N THR A 27 -12.65 -12.58 -7.68
CA THR A 27 -11.19 -12.56 -7.68
C THR A 27 -10.70 -11.17 -8.12
N PRO A 28 -9.51 -10.72 -7.70
CA PRO A 28 -9.00 -9.40 -8.07
C PRO A 28 -8.98 -9.17 -9.57
N VAL A 29 -8.67 -10.22 -10.35
CA VAL A 29 -8.68 -10.17 -11.82
C VAL A 29 -10.10 -9.94 -12.36
N THR A 30 -11.11 -10.64 -11.81
CA THR A 30 -12.50 -10.46 -12.24
C THR A 30 -13.04 -9.07 -11.88
N GLN A 31 -12.62 -8.51 -10.74
CA GLN A 31 -12.98 -7.14 -10.35
C GLN A 31 -12.38 -6.13 -11.34
N GLN A 32 -11.11 -6.25 -11.68
CA GLN A 32 -10.46 -5.39 -12.68
C GLN A 32 -11.14 -5.51 -14.06
N ALA A 33 -11.42 -6.73 -14.51
CA ALA A 33 -12.12 -6.96 -15.77
C ALA A 33 -13.49 -6.24 -15.80
N SER A 34 -14.28 -6.37 -14.73
CA SER A 34 -15.58 -5.68 -14.66
C SER A 34 -15.47 -4.15 -14.66
N GLN A 35 -14.40 -3.59 -14.08
CA GLN A 35 -14.13 -2.15 -14.12
C GLN A 35 -13.75 -1.70 -15.53
N VAL A 36 -12.91 -2.48 -16.20
CA VAL A 36 -12.48 -2.24 -17.59
C VAL A 36 -13.68 -2.31 -18.54
N ASP A 37 -14.54 -3.32 -18.40
CA ASP A 37 -15.78 -3.45 -19.18
C ASP A 37 -16.71 -2.24 -18.97
N ALA A 38 -16.83 -1.76 -17.73
CA ALA A 38 -17.62 -0.56 -17.41
C ALA A 38 -17.04 0.72 -18.03
N LEU A 39 -15.72 0.85 -18.10
CA LEU A 39 -15.04 1.97 -18.78
C LEU A 39 -15.25 1.91 -20.30
N PHE A 40 -15.14 0.71 -20.90
CA PHE A 40 -15.35 0.52 -22.34
C PHE A 40 -16.80 0.64 -22.80
N ALA A 41 -17.79 0.54 -21.91
CA ALA A 41 -19.18 0.75 -22.25
C ALA A 41 -19.46 2.16 -22.83
N LYS A 42 -18.65 3.16 -22.45
CA LYS A 42 -18.75 4.55 -22.93
C LYS A 42 -17.35 5.15 -23.12
N PRO A 43 -16.67 4.85 -24.24
CA PRO A 43 -15.29 5.29 -24.45
C PRO A 43 -15.15 6.81 -24.62
N ASP A 44 -16.19 7.50 -25.11
CA ASP A 44 -16.16 8.96 -25.33
C ASP A 44 -16.37 9.79 -24.05
N ARG A 45 -16.59 9.14 -22.89
CA ARG A 45 -16.83 9.85 -21.63
C ARG A 45 -15.50 10.32 -21.03
N ASP A 46 -15.38 11.62 -20.79
CA ASP A 46 -14.27 12.17 -20.01
C ASP A 46 -14.26 11.61 -18.58
N ILE A 47 -13.12 11.03 -18.20
CA ILE A 47 -12.89 10.48 -16.85
C ILE A 47 -12.03 11.50 -16.08
N PRO A 48 -12.59 12.21 -15.09
CA PRO A 48 -11.79 13.11 -14.27
C PRO A 48 -10.86 12.30 -13.36
N ILE A 49 -9.57 12.26 -13.70
CA ILE A 49 -8.55 11.72 -12.82
C ILE A 49 -8.36 12.75 -11.69
N PRO A 50 -8.55 12.38 -10.40
CA PRO A 50 -8.36 13.31 -9.32
C PRO A 50 -6.91 13.80 -9.32
N SER A 51 -6.71 15.11 -9.37
CA SER A 51 -5.39 15.72 -9.15
C SER A 51 -4.84 15.27 -7.79
N SER A 52 -3.51 15.20 -7.66
CA SER A 52 -2.83 14.87 -6.39
C SER A 52 -3.35 15.73 -5.23
N THR A 53 -3.66 17.00 -5.49
CA THR A 53 -4.25 17.92 -4.50
C THR A 53 -5.66 17.51 -4.05
N ALA A 54 -6.45 16.88 -4.93
CA ALA A 54 -7.79 16.40 -4.59
C ALA A 54 -7.74 15.14 -3.70
N LEU A 55 -6.69 14.33 -3.82
CA LEU A 55 -6.44 13.16 -2.99
C LEU A 55 -5.93 13.56 -1.59
N THR A 56 -5.21 14.67 -1.50
CA THR A 56 -4.65 15.19 -0.25
C THR A 56 -5.47 16.35 0.32
N LYS A 57 -6.80 16.38 0.13
CA LYS A 57 -7.65 17.40 0.77
C LYS A 57 -7.55 17.24 2.29
N LYS A 58 -6.54 17.89 2.88
CA LYS A 58 -6.47 18.14 4.31
C LYS A 58 -7.73 18.91 4.65
N SER A 59 -8.43 18.49 5.71
CA SER A 59 -9.61 19.18 6.19
C SER A 59 -9.20 20.54 6.74
N ASN A 60 -8.98 21.50 5.84
CA ASN A 60 -8.70 22.87 6.22
C ASN A 60 -9.97 23.41 6.86
N LEU A 61 -9.91 23.71 8.15
CA LEU A 61 -10.97 24.45 8.80
C LEU A 61 -11.11 25.79 8.08
N SER A 62 -12.36 26.19 7.81
CA SER A 62 -12.62 27.50 7.25
C SER A 62 -11.97 28.55 8.14
N ALA A 63 -11.29 29.51 7.51
CA ALA A 63 -10.77 30.66 8.23
C ALA A 63 -11.88 31.30 9.06
N PRO A 64 -11.58 31.75 10.30
CA PRO A 64 -12.56 32.45 11.11
C PRO A 64 -13.04 33.70 10.38
N PRO A 65 -14.35 34.02 10.42
CA PRO A 65 -14.86 35.23 9.79
C PRO A 65 -14.25 36.47 10.45
N GLU A 66 -13.88 37.46 9.64
CA GLU A 66 -13.25 38.69 10.12
C GLU A 66 -14.20 39.56 10.95
N ILE A 67 -15.47 39.65 10.53
CA ILE A 67 -16.50 40.47 11.19
C ILE A 67 -17.67 39.59 11.58
N VAL A 68 -18.03 39.62 12.87
CA VAL A 68 -19.26 39.02 13.38
C VAL A 68 -20.29 40.14 13.54
N ALA A 69 -21.32 40.14 12.69
CA ALA A 69 -22.34 41.20 12.68
C ALA A 69 -23.33 41.12 13.86
N ASN A 70 -23.46 39.95 14.50
CA ASN A 70 -24.52 39.67 15.49
C ASN A 70 -24.01 39.70 16.93
N VAL A 71 -23.12 40.65 17.26
CA VAL A 71 -22.56 40.77 18.62
C VAL A 71 -23.54 41.55 19.50
N GLN A 72 -24.13 40.87 20.48
CA GLN A 72 -24.96 41.51 21.51
C GLN A 72 -24.07 42.31 22.48
N GLY A 73 -24.59 43.40 23.04
CA GLY A 73 -23.81 44.29 23.92
C GLY A 73 -23.20 43.58 25.14
N SER A 74 -22.06 44.07 25.64
CA SER A 74 -21.25 43.39 26.67
C SER A 74 -21.94 43.18 28.02
N SER A 75 -22.95 43.99 28.34
CA SER A 75 -23.76 43.88 29.56
C SER A 75 -25.10 43.17 29.35
N ALA A 76 -25.40 42.76 28.13
CA ALA A 76 -26.65 42.08 27.83
C ALA A 76 -26.60 40.62 28.31
N GLY A 77 -27.73 40.12 28.82
CA GLY A 77 -27.82 38.75 29.37
C GLY A 77 -27.68 37.64 28.32
N ALA A 78 -27.45 36.41 28.78
CA ALA A 78 -27.34 35.26 27.90
C ALA A 78 -28.67 34.97 27.19
N GLY A 79 -28.66 35.03 25.85
CA GLY A 79 -29.80 34.63 25.01
C GLY A 79 -29.92 33.11 24.89
N SER A 80 -31.07 32.62 24.41
CA SER A 80 -31.32 31.18 24.21
C SER A 80 -30.41 30.53 23.15
N GLY A 81 -29.89 31.31 22.21
CA GLY A 81 -28.97 30.85 21.15
C GLY A 81 -27.49 30.81 21.57
N GLU A 82 -27.12 31.44 22.69
CA GLU A 82 -25.71 31.61 23.08
C GLU A 82 -25.01 30.26 23.34
N PHE A 83 -25.75 29.31 23.92
CA PHE A 83 -25.24 27.95 24.13
C PHE A 83 -24.80 27.28 22.82
N HIS A 84 -25.57 27.45 21.75
CA HIS A 84 -25.24 26.85 20.45
C HIS A 84 -24.07 27.57 19.77
N VAL A 85 -23.95 28.88 19.95
CA VAL A 85 -22.81 29.66 19.49
C VAL A 85 -21.53 29.17 20.16
N TYR A 86 -21.54 29.02 21.48
CA TYR A 86 -20.41 28.46 22.23
C TYR A 86 -20.08 27.03 21.83
N LYS A 87 -21.08 26.16 21.69
CA LYS A 87 -20.88 24.76 21.26
C LYS A 87 -20.20 24.69 19.89
N ALA A 88 -20.62 25.54 18.95
CA ALA A 88 -20.04 25.60 17.61
C ALA A 88 -18.63 26.20 17.63
N SER A 89 -18.39 27.29 18.37
CA SER A 89 -17.07 27.91 18.48
C SER A 89 -16.05 26.98 19.14
N ARG A 90 -16.44 26.33 20.25
CA ARG A 90 -15.59 25.36 20.96
C ARG A 90 -15.23 24.17 20.09
N ARG A 91 -16.20 23.64 19.33
CA ARG A 91 -15.95 22.53 18.39
C ARG A 91 -14.94 22.93 17.31
N ARG A 92 -15.12 24.11 16.68
CA ARG A 92 -14.17 24.62 15.68
C ARG A 92 -12.77 24.81 16.27
N GLU A 93 -12.69 25.29 17.51
CA GLU A 93 -11.41 25.51 18.18
C GLU A 93 -10.70 24.19 18.52
N TYR A 94 -11.41 23.19 19.01
CA TYR A 94 -10.83 21.86 19.25
C TYR A 94 -10.37 21.20 17.97
N GLU A 95 -11.16 21.29 16.90
CA GLU A 95 -10.73 20.82 15.58
C GLU A 95 -9.48 21.57 15.12
N ARG A 96 -9.38 22.90 15.36
CA ARG A 96 -8.22 23.73 14.99
C ARG A 96 -6.95 23.33 15.72
N VAL A 97 -7.02 23.23 17.04
CA VAL A 97 -5.89 22.82 17.87
C VAL A 97 -5.44 21.41 17.50
N LYS A 98 -6.39 20.48 17.34
CA LYS A 98 -6.10 19.10 16.93
C LYS A 98 -5.37 19.05 15.58
N MET A 99 -5.84 19.81 14.58
CA MET A 99 -5.19 19.87 13.27
C MET A 99 -3.76 20.39 13.36
N MET A 100 -3.53 21.43 14.17
CA MET A 100 -2.20 22.00 14.40
C MET A 100 -1.27 20.99 15.08
N ASP A 101 -1.76 20.28 16.10
CA ASP A 101 -0.98 19.25 16.80
C ASP A 101 -0.64 18.06 15.87
N GLU A 102 -1.60 17.63 15.04
CA GLU A 102 -1.40 16.57 14.03
C GLU A 102 -0.41 17.00 12.92
N GLU A 103 -0.39 18.26 12.53
CA GLU A 103 0.60 18.81 11.60
C GLU A 103 2.00 18.78 12.22
N VAL A 104 2.16 19.30 13.44
CA VAL A 104 3.45 19.29 14.15
C VAL A 104 3.95 17.87 14.38
N ALA A 105 3.06 16.93 14.72
CA ALA A 105 3.44 15.53 14.90
C ALA A 105 3.91 14.89 13.59
N ARG A 106 3.23 15.16 12.47
CA ARG A 106 3.62 14.67 11.14
C ARG A 106 4.95 15.26 10.69
N GLU A 107 5.13 16.57 10.82
CA GLU A 107 6.38 17.23 10.44
C GLU A 107 7.58 16.66 11.21
N LYS A 108 7.45 16.45 12.52
CA LYS A 108 8.50 15.80 13.33
C LYS A 108 8.78 14.37 12.86
N ALA A 109 7.74 13.58 12.60
CA ALA A 109 7.89 12.21 12.14
C ALA A 109 8.56 12.13 10.75
N ASP A 110 8.19 13.03 9.84
CA ASP A 110 8.76 13.14 8.50
C ASP A 110 10.24 13.56 8.57
N GLU A 111 10.57 14.58 9.39
CA GLU A 111 11.97 14.98 9.63
C GLU A 111 12.82 13.84 10.19
N GLU A 112 12.32 13.12 11.19
CA GLU A 112 13.03 11.99 11.78
C GLU A 112 13.23 10.86 10.76
N PHE A 113 12.21 10.58 9.94
CA PHE A 113 12.29 9.60 8.89
C PHE A 113 13.31 9.99 7.83
N GLU A 114 13.33 11.25 7.40
CA GLU A 114 14.29 11.77 6.43
C GLU A 114 15.73 11.72 6.97
N LYS A 115 15.94 12.10 8.24
CA LYS A 115 17.24 12.01 8.92
C LYS A 115 17.72 10.55 8.95
N LYS A 116 16.88 9.62 9.42
CA LYS A 116 17.19 8.18 9.46
C LYS A 116 17.49 7.62 8.07
N ARG A 117 16.69 7.98 7.06
CA ARG A 117 16.88 7.55 5.66
C ARG A 117 18.19 8.08 5.08
N ALA A 118 18.54 9.34 5.34
CA ALA A 118 19.78 9.94 4.89
C ALA A 118 21.01 9.28 5.55
N GLU A 119 20.94 8.96 6.84
CA GLU A 119 22.00 8.25 7.56
C GLU A 119 22.23 6.84 7.01
N MET A 120 21.15 6.08 6.80
CA MET A 120 21.23 4.74 6.22
C MET A 120 21.83 4.78 4.81
N ARG A 121 21.39 5.73 3.97
CA ARG A 121 21.94 5.93 2.64
C ARG A 121 23.44 6.27 2.69
N LYS A 122 23.88 7.14 3.58
CA LYS A 122 25.32 7.45 3.78
C LYS A 122 26.11 6.22 4.18
N LYS A 123 25.61 5.43 5.15
CA LYS A 123 26.26 4.18 5.59
C LYS A 123 26.41 3.18 4.43
N ASP A 124 25.39 3.06 3.58
CA ASP A 124 25.41 2.18 2.41
C ASP A 124 26.34 2.68 1.31
N GLU A 125 26.36 3.99 1.05
CA GLU A 125 27.29 4.63 0.11
C GLU A 125 28.74 4.52 0.57
N GLU A 126 29.02 4.63 1.87
CA GLU A 126 30.35 4.42 2.44
C GLU A 126 30.83 2.97 2.30
N LYS A 127 29.97 2.00 2.61
CA LYS A 127 30.27 0.56 2.44
C LYS A 127 30.51 0.25 0.96
N THR A 128 29.63 0.72 0.09
CA THR A 128 29.72 0.53 -1.36
C THR A 128 30.96 1.22 -1.93
N GLY A 129 31.27 2.42 -1.48
CA GLY A 129 32.45 3.21 -1.87
C GLY A 129 33.77 2.56 -1.43
N LYS A 130 33.85 2.05 -0.20
CA LYS A 130 35.01 1.28 0.30
C LYS A 130 35.23 0.02 -0.56
N ASN A 131 34.16 -0.71 -0.86
CA ASN A 131 34.23 -1.92 -1.69
C ASN A 131 34.59 -1.62 -3.15
N ARG A 132 34.04 -0.55 -3.73
CA ARG A 132 34.39 -0.07 -5.07
C ARG A 132 35.87 0.31 -5.16
N LYS A 133 36.36 1.13 -4.23
CA LYS A 133 37.80 1.49 -4.13
C LYS A 133 38.71 0.27 -3.99
N ARG A 134 38.30 -0.75 -3.21
CA ARG A 134 39.05 -2.03 -3.11
C ARG A 134 39.10 -2.78 -4.45
N ARG A 135 38.00 -2.82 -5.19
CA ARG A 135 37.92 -3.46 -6.51
C ARG A 135 38.75 -2.71 -7.55
N ASP A 136 38.68 -1.39 -7.58
CA ASP A 136 39.42 -0.55 -8.54
C ASP A 136 40.93 -0.67 -8.31
N LYS A 137 41.38 -0.68 -7.04
CA LYS A 137 42.79 -0.95 -6.70
C LYS A 137 43.27 -2.33 -7.20
N LYS A 138 42.45 -3.38 -7.05
CA LYS A 138 42.77 -4.72 -7.58
C LYS A 138 42.81 -4.73 -9.11
N LYS A 139 41.86 -4.05 -9.77
CA LYS A 139 41.78 -3.96 -11.22
C LYS A 139 42.99 -3.21 -11.81
N ASN A 140 43.42 -2.12 -11.18
CA ASN A 140 44.59 -1.37 -11.64
C ASN A 140 45.88 -2.17 -11.46
N LYS A 141 46.08 -2.82 -10.30
CA LYS A 141 47.22 -3.74 -10.10
C LYS A 141 47.27 -4.90 -11.10
N GLY A 142 46.11 -5.45 -11.48
CA GLY A 142 46.02 -6.51 -12.49
C GLY A 142 46.24 -6.01 -13.93
N LYS A 143 46.08 -4.71 -14.20
CA LYS A 143 46.40 -4.10 -15.50
C LYS A 143 47.87 -3.73 -15.60
N ASP A 144 48.45 -3.19 -14.53
CA ASP A 144 49.87 -2.83 -14.48
C ASP A 144 50.78 -4.08 -14.50
N GLY A 145 50.28 -5.24 -14.07
CA GLY A 145 50.96 -6.54 -14.19
C GLY A 145 50.74 -7.28 -15.51
N ASN A 146 49.90 -6.75 -16.42
CA ASN A 146 49.57 -7.40 -17.70
C ASN A 146 49.68 -6.43 -18.88
N GLY A 147 50.53 -5.40 -18.73
CA GLY A 147 50.75 -4.31 -19.69
C GLY A 147 51.87 -4.53 -20.70
N GLU A 148 52.38 -5.75 -20.86
CA GLU A 148 53.26 -6.15 -21.97
C GLU A 148 52.94 -7.58 -22.42
N ALA A 149 51.74 -7.84 -22.93
CA ALA A 149 51.50 -8.92 -23.89
C ALA A 149 50.10 -8.82 -24.49
N GLU A 150 50.07 -9.00 -25.82
CA GLU A 150 48.91 -9.31 -26.64
C GLU A 150 47.98 -8.14 -26.99
N ASN A 151 48.47 -7.38 -27.97
CA ASN A 151 47.65 -7.09 -29.13
C ASN A 151 47.52 -8.37 -29.99
N ASP A 152 46.34 -8.56 -30.56
CA ASP A 152 45.99 -9.53 -31.60
C ASP A 152 45.69 -10.99 -31.16
N LYS A 153 44.40 -11.27 -30.93
CA LYS A 153 43.71 -12.42 -31.53
C LYS A 153 42.19 -12.26 -31.52
N GLN A 154 41.66 -12.44 -32.71
CA GLN A 154 40.29 -12.27 -33.15
C GLN A 154 39.25 -13.12 -32.43
N ALA A 155 38.07 -12.51 -32.31
CA ALA A 155 36.72 -13.07 -32.48
C ALA A 155 36.59 -14.59 -32.70
N LYS A 156 35.92 -15.25 -31.75
CA LYS A 156 34.75 -16.16 -31.90
C LYS A 156 34.66 -17.06 -30.66
N ASN A 157 33.61 -16.92 -29.85
CA ASN A 157 32.46 -17.84 -29.89
C ASN A 157 31.50 -17.54 -28.74
N VAL A 158 30.22 -17.50 -29.10
CA VAL A 158 29.07 -17.24 -28.23
C VAL A 158 28.63 -18.58 -27.64
N ASN A 159 28.56 -18.71 -26.32
CA ASN A 159 27.51 -19.45 -25.61
C ASN A 159 27.75 -19.46 -24.10
N GLY A 160 27.15 -18.48 -23.41
CA GLY A 160 27.04 -18.46 -21.96
C GLY A 160 25.97 -19.44 -21.49
N LYS A 161 26.38 -20.59 -20.94
CA LYS A 161 25.52 -21.36 -20.02
C LYS A 161 25.60 -20.71 -18.65
N ALA A 162 24.64 -19.84 -18.34
CA ALA A 162 24.43 -19.30 -17.00
C ALA A 162 24.07 -20.46 -16.04
N LYS A 163 25.00 -20.83 -15.14
CA LYS A 163 24.68 -21.68 -14.00
C LYS A 163 23.93 -20.83 -12.97
N LEU A 164 22.59 -20.89 -13.00
CA LEU A 164 21.77 -20.49 -11.86
C LEU A 164 22.08 -21.42 -10.69
N ILE A 165 22.47 -20.83 -9.55
CA ILE A 165 22.51 -21.49 -8.26
C ILE A 165 21.06 -21.72 -7.84
N ARG A 166 20.56 -22.96 -7.98
CA ARG A 166 19.29 -23.38 -7.40
C ARG A 166 19.54 -23.69 -5.92
N VAL A 167 19.09 -22.79 -5.04
CA VAL A 167 18.94 -23.09 -3.62
C VAL A 167 17.79 -24.09 -3.50
N ALA A 168 18.11 -25.31 -3.08
CA ALA A 168 17.13 -26.37 -2.87
C ALA A 168 16.37 -26.11 -1.57
N LEU A 169 15.08 -25.79 -1.68
CA LEU A 169 14.12 -25.85 -0.58
C LEU A 169 13.75 -27.34 -0.38
N PRO A 170 13.84 -27.91 0.84
CA PRO A 170 13.35 -29.27 1.08
C PRO A 170 11.82 -29.25 1.05
N GLY A 171 11.23 -30.00 0.12
CA GLY A 171 9.78 -30.25 0.06
C GLY A 171 9.33 -31.19 1.19
N PRO A 172 8.07 -31.08 1.66
CA PRO A 172 7.55 -31.90 2.74
C PRO A 172 7.25 -33.31 2.24
N LYS A 173 7.56 -34.30 3.07
CA LYS A 173 7.18 -35.70 2.88
C LYS A 173 5.67 -35.85 3.08
N GLN A 174 5.04 -36.56 2.16
CA GLN A 174 3.72 -37.16 2.34
C GLN A 174 3.90 -38.45 3.13
N ASP A 175 3.18 -38.58 4.25
CA ASP A 175 2.82 -39.86 4.83
C ASP A 175 1.31 -39.79 5.12
N GLU A 176 0.56 -40.62 4.41
CA GLU A 176 -0.84 -40.98 4.69
C GLU A 176 -0.86 -41.93 5.89
N GLU A 177 -1.72 -41.72 6.90
CA GLU A 177 -2.71 -42.72 7.38
C GLU A 177 -3.53 -42.22 8.59
N SER A 178 -4.84 -42.49 8.52
CA SER A 178 -5.85 -42.67 9.60
C SER A 178 -6.34 -41.46 10.40
N GLY A 179 -7.67 -41.37 10.54
CA GLY A 179 -8.41 -40.21 11.05
C GLY A 179 -9.08 -40.42 12.40
N ASP A 180 -9.80 -39.38 12.84
CA ASP A 180 -11.09 -39.47 13.53
C ASP A 180 -11.75 -38.08 13.59
N GLU A 181 -13.07 -38.05 13.76
CA GLU A 181 -13.96 -36.90 13.66
C GLU A 181 -14.05 -35.99 14.91
N GLN A 182 -14.56 -34.76 14.66
CA GLN A 182 -15.34 -33.85 15.52
C GLN A 182 -14.67 -32.65 16.23
N PRO A 183 -15.42 -31.52 16.43
CA PRO A 183 -14.96 -30.18 16.08
C PRO A 183 -14.66 -29.28 17.29
N ALA A 184 -13.60 -28.48 17.18
CA ALA A 184 -13.24 -27.48 18.20
C ALA A 184 -13.38 -26.04 17.68
N THR A 185 -13.86 -25.23 18.60
CA THR A 185 -14.30 -23.85 18.57
C THR A 185 -13.17 -22.82 18.38
N THR A 186 -13.53 -21.68 17.78
CA THR A 186 -12.93 -20.34 17.96
C THR A 186 -11.41 -20.21 17.77
N ALA A 187 -11.00 -19.79 16.56
CA ALA A 187 -9.66 -19.25 16.32
C ALA A 187 -9.59 -17.81 16.84
N GLU A 188 -8.87 -17.59 17.94
CA GLU A 188 -8.36 -16.29 18.33
C GLU A 188 -6.99 -16.06 17.64
N ASP A 189 -6.82 -14.86 17.11
CA ASP A 189 -5.61 -14.41 16.41
C ASP A 189 -4.39 -14.44 17.33
N VAL A 190 -3.40 -15.26 16.99
CA VAL A 190 -2.09 -15.29 17.67
C VAL A 190 -1.26 -14.08 17.24
N GLY A 191 -1.30 -13.03 18.05
CA GLY A 191 -0.40 -11.87 17.95
C GLY A 191 1.04 -12.24 18.35
N VAL A 192 2.02 -11.81 17.56
CA VAL A 192 3.45 -11.95 17.85
C VAL A 192 3.82 -10.94 18.95
N PHE A 193 4.04 -11.41 20.18
CA PHE A 193 4.69 -10.65 21.24
C PHE A 193 6.21 -10.70 21.05
N ILE A 194 6.81 -9.56 20.73
CA ILE A 194 8.27 -9.37 20.77
C ILE A 194 8.60 -8.87 22.17
N HIS A 195 9.39 -9.62 22.93
CA HIS A 195 10.03 -9.13 24.14
C HIS A 195 11.38 -8.54 23.75
N ASP A 196 11.55 -7.24 23.97
CA ASP A 196 12.85 -6.57 23.93
C ASP A 196 13.51 -6.84 25.29
N ASP A 197 14.52 -7.73 25.31
CA ASP A 197 15.39 -7.93 26.47
C ASP A 197 16.54 -6.89 26.43
N ASP A 198 16.77 -6.25 27.59
CA ASP A 198 17.89 -5.34 27.92
C ASP A 198 19.29 -5.99 27.81
#